data_AF-A0A6M0HU64-F1
#
_entry.id   AF-A0A6M0HU64-F1
#
_cell.length_a   1.000
_cell.length_b   1.000
_cell.length_c   1.000
_cell.angle_alpha   90.00
_cell.angle_beta   90.00
_cell.angle_gamma   90.00
#
_symmetry.space_group_name_H-M   'P 1'
#
loop_
_entity.id
_entity.type
_entity.pdbx_description
1 polymer ?
#
loop_
_entity_poly.entity_id
_entity_poly.type
_entity_poly.pdbx_seq_one_letter_code
_entity_poly.pdbx_strand_id
1 'polypeptide(L)' 'MSSRAPFKSRPDRSSCLTEIGTCIVEAETTTFAQAETIRILSRTGFDTTEALGALWDGMDELAMLREVRRTLEM' A
#
# COMPACT_ATOMS: atom_id res chain seq x y z
N MET A 1 28.35 -14.79 31.03
CA MET A 1 27.87 -13.95 29.92
C MET A 1 27.65 -14.86 28.72
N SER A 2 26.40 -15.07 28.30
CA SER A 2 26.12 -15.75 27.02
C SER A 2 24.87 -15.08 26.43
N SER A 3 25.11 -14.10 25.56
CA SER A 3 24.06 -13.42 24.81
C SER A 3 23.76 -14.27 23.57
N ARG A 4 22.74 -15.14 23.66
CA ARG A 4 22.12 -15.72 22.47
C ARG A 4 21.23 -14.64 21.88
N ALA A 5 21.69 -14.00 20.81
CA ALA A 5 20.84 -13.15 19.98
C ALA A 5 19.56 -13.92 19.62
N PRO A 6 18.37 -13.32 19.71
CA PRO A 6 17.15 -14.00 19.32
C PRO A 6 17.24 -14.24 17.82
N PHE A 7 17.19 -15.50 17.40
CA PHE A 7 16.83 -15.84 16.04
C PHE A 7 15.49 -15.14 15.78
N LYS A 8 15.48 -14.09 14.96
CA LYS A 8 14.22 -13.56 14.43
C LYS A 8 13.59 -14.71 13.66
N SER A 9 12.65 -15.39 14.29
CA SER A 9 11.80 -16.38 13.64
C SER A 9 11.27 -15.73 12.38
N ARG A 10 11.43 -16.38 11.22
CA ARG A 10 10.78 -15.91 10.00
C ARG A 10 9.30 -15.70 10.34
N PRO A 11 8.71 -14.56 9.99
CA PRO A 11 7.29 -14.34 10.23
C PRO A 11 6.53 -15.51 9.62
N ASP A 12 5.63 -16.10 10.42
CA ASP A 12 4.77 -17.14 9.89
C ASP A 12 3.82 -16.52 8.86
N ARG A 13 3.27 -17.36 7.98
CA ARG A 13 2.40 -16.95 6.87
C ARG A 13 1.25 -16.05 7.32
N SER A 14 0.71 -16.27 8.52
CA SER A 14 -0.38 -15.46 9.09
C SER A 14 0.09 -14.05 9.45
N SER A 15 1.30 -13.90 10.00
CA SER A 15 1.90 -12.59 10.28
C SER A 15 2.11 -11.80 8.99
N CYS A 16 2.66 -12.43 7.94
CA CYS A 16 2.85 -11.77 6.65
C CYS A 16 1.53 -11.34 6.00
N LEU A 17 0.51 -12.19 6.03
CA LEU A 17 -0.83 -11.84 5.51
C LEU A 17 -1.46 -10.68 6.26
N THR A 18 -1.26 -10.61 7.58
CA THR A 18 -1.74 -9.49 8.41
C THR A 18 -1.05 -8.19 8.04
N GLU A 19 0.29 -8.19 7.95
CA GLU A 19 1.08 -7.02 7.58
C GLU A 19 0.72 -6.50 6.19
N ILE A 20 0.62 -7.38 5.19
CA ILE A 20 0.20 -7.00 3.83
C ILE A 20 -1.24 -6.48 3.83
N GLY A 21 -2.13 -7.08 4.63
CA GLY A 21 -3.50 -6.60 4.82
C GLY A 21 -3.53 -5.15 5.33
N THR A 22 -2.70 -4.83 6.33
CA THR A 22 -2.56 -3.46 6.84
C THR A 22 -2.05 -2.51 5.75
N CYS A 23 -0.99 -2.89 5.02
CA CYS A 23 -0.46 -2.07 3.92
C CYS A 23 -1.51 -1.79 2.83
N ILE A 24 -2.33 -2.79 2.47
CA ILE A 24 -3.41 -2.62 1.50
C ILE A 24 -4.43 -1.58 1.98
N VAL A 25 -4.86 -1.65 3.25
CA VAL A 25 -5.84 -0.71 3.81
C VAL A 25 -5.28 0.72 3.85
N GLU A 26 -4.01 0.88 4.23
CA GLU A 26 -3.33 2.17 4.25
C GLU A 26 -3.19 2.77 2.85
N ALA A 27 -2.78 1.95 1.88
CA ALA A 27 -2.68 2.36 0.47
C ALA A 27 -4.06 2.73 -0.09
N GLU A 28 -5.10 1.94 0.14
CA GLU A 28 -6.48 2.24 -0.29
C GLU A 28 -6.97 3.58 0.26
N THR A 29 -6.73 3.83 1.55
CA THR A 29 -7.13 5.08 2.20
C THR A 29 -6.38 6.28 1.61
N THR A 30 -5.07 6.12 1.37
CA THR A 30 -4.22 7.17 0.80
C THR A 30 -4.60 7.49 -0.65
N THR A 31 -4.72 6.46 -1.49
CA THR A 31 -5.15 6.58 -2.89
C THR A 31 -6.53 7.22 -2.99
N PHE A 32 -7.47 6.85 -2.11
CA PHE A 32 -8.79 7.47 -2.06
C PHE A 32 -8.71 8.97 -1.74
N ALA A 33 -7.96 9.35 -0.71
CA ALA A 33 -7.78 10.76 -0.33
C ALA A 33 -7.12 11.58 -1.46
N GLN A 34 -6.12 11.00 -2.14
CA GLN A 34 -5.48 11.62 -3.30
C GLN A 34 -6.45 11.81 -4.46
N ALA A 35 -7.23 10.79 -4.81
CA ALA A 35 -8.21 10.85 -5.89
C ALA A 35 -9.27 11.94 -5.64
N GLU A 36 -9.79 12.02 -4.41
CA GLU A 36 -10.73 13.08 -4.03
C GLU A 36 -10.10 14.48 -4.08
N THR A 37 -8.86 14.62 -3.65
CA THR A 37 -8.12 15.89 -3.72
C THR A 37 -7.92 16.34 -5.17
N ILE A 38 -7.49 15.44 -6.04
CA ILE A 38 -7.32 15.70 -7.49
C ILE A 38 -8.67 16.09 -8.12
N ARG A 39 -9.75 15.41 -7.75
CA ARG A 39 -11.10 15.74 -8.23
C ARG A 39 -11.54 17.15 -7.81
N ILE A 40 -11.21 17.58 -6.59
CA ILE A 40 -11.50 18.94 -6.12
C ILE A 40 -10.66 19.97 -6.90
N LEU A 41 -9.36 19.74 -7.02
CA LEU A 41 -8.42 20.64 -7.70
C LEU A 41 -8.71 20.82 -9.20
N SER A 42 -9.03 19.73 -9.89
CA SER A 42 -9.38 19.78 -11.31
C SER A 42 -10.66 20.59 -11.56
N ARG A 43 -11.65 20.52 -10.67
CA ARG A 43 -12.89 21.32 -10.75
C ARG A 43 -12.66 22.80 -10.52
N THR A 44 -11.65 23.17 -9.74
CA THR A 44 -11.27 24.56 -9.50
C THR A 44 -10.32 25.12 -10.55
N GLY A 45 -9.99 24.33 -11.58
CA GLY A 45 -9.19 24.76 -12.73
C GLY A 45 -7.67 24.64 -12.53
N PHE A 46 -7.22 23.94 -11.49
CA PHE A 46 -5.80 23.63 -11.32
C PHE A 46 -5.36 22.53 -12.29
N ASP A 47 -4.14 22.63 -12.80
CA ASP A 47 -3.50 21.54 -13.52
C ASP A 47 -3.15 20.43 -12.52
N THR A 48 -3.74 19.25 -12.72
CA THR A 48 -3.53 18.07 -11.87
C THR A 48 -2.82 16.95 -12.62
N THR A 49 -2.18 17.22 -13.76
CA THR A 49 -1.58 16.19 -14.61
C THR A 49 -0.51 15.37 -13.88
N GLU A 50 0.40 16.03 -13.15
CA GLU A 50 1.44 15.36 -12.35
C GLU A 50 0.82 14.56 -11.20
N ALA A 51 -0.16 15.13 -10.50
CA ALA A 51 -0.85 14.47 -9.41
C ALA A 51 -1.64 13.23 -9.87
N LEU A 52 -2.21 13.27 -11.08
CA LEU A 52 -2.83 12.10 -11.71
C LEU A 52 -1.80 11.01 -12.01
N GLY A 53 -0.60 11.36 -12.46
CA GLY A 53 0.51 10.41 -12.63
C GLY A 53 0.86 9.71 -11.32
N ALA A 54 1.08 10.47 -10.25
CA ALA A 54 1.38 9.91 -8.93
C ALA A 54 0.24 9.03 -8.37
N LEU A 55 -1.03 9.38 -8.66
CA LEU A 55 -2.18 8.55 -8.30
C LEU A 55 -2.14 7.19 -9.01
N TRP A 56 -1.79 7.16 -10.29
CA TRP A 56 -1.65 5.92 -11.05
C TRP A 56 -0.54 5.03 -10.48
N ASP A 57 0.63 5.61 -10.17
CA ASP A 57 1.73 4.87 -9.55
C ASP A 57 1.28 4.22 -8.22
N GLY A 58 0.54 4.95 -7.39
CA GLY A 58 -0.03 4.41 -6.14
C GLY A 58 -1.08 3.31 -6.36
N MET A 59 -1.87 3.39 -7.43
CA MET A 59 -2.81 2.33 -7.80
C MET A 59 -2.09 1.06 -8.27
N ASP A 60 -0.98 1.19 -8.98
CA ASP A 60 -0.14 0.07 -9.40
C ASP A 60 0.53 -0.61 -8.20
N GLU A 61 1.04 0.16 -7.23
CA GLU A 61 1.56 -0.37 -5.96
C GLU A 61 0.48 -1.16 -5.20
N LEU A 62 -0.74 -0.60 -5.11
CA LEU A 62 -1.87 -1.28 -4.49
C LEU A 62 -2.24 -2.58 -5.22
N ALA A 63 -2.16 -2.61 -6.56
CA ALA A 63 -2.37 -3.82 -7.35
C ALA A 63 -1.30 -4.88 -7.05
N MET A 64 -0.04 -4.47 -6.91
CA MET A 64 1.06 -5.35 -6.53
C MET A 64 0.84 -5.96 -5.13
N LEU A 65 0.47 -5.15 -4.14
CA LEU A 65 0.20 -5.63 -2.78
C LEU A 65 -0.94 -6.68 -2.74
N ARG A 66 -2.02 -6.44 -3.49
CA ARG A 66 -3.13 -7.40 -3.62
C ARG A 66 -2.68 -8.70 -4.28
N GLU A 67 -1.78 -8.63 -5.26
CA GLU A 67 -1.21 -9.83 -5.89
C GLU A 67 -0.33 -10.64 -4.94
N VAL A 68 0.54 -9.96 -4.17
CA VAL A 68 1.35 -10.63 -3.15
C VAL A 68 0.45 -11.31 -2.13
N ARG A 69 -0.62 -10.64 -1.67
CA ARG A 69 -1.60 -11.26 -0.75
C ARG A 69 -2.21 -12.53 -1.35
N ARG A 70 -2.70 -12.48 -2.61
CA ARG A 70 -3.25 -13.65 -3.31
C ARG A 70 -2.25 -14.80 -3.38
N THR A 71 -0.99 -14.48 -3.69
CA THR A 71 0.10 -15.47 -3.75
C THR A 71 0.35 -16.14 -2.40
N LEU A 72 0.24 -15.37 -1.31
CA LEU A 72 0.38 -15.89 0.04
C LEU A 72 -0.86 -16.62 0.55
N GLU A 73 -2.03 -16.50 -0.10
CA GLU A 73 -3.26 -17.23 0.24
C GLU A 73 -3.36 -18.59 -0.47
N MET A 74 -2.72 -18.74 -1.63
CA MET A 74 -2.54 -20.02 -2.36
C MET A 74 -1.62 -20.98 -1.59
#